data_AF-A0A1M6LZT5-F1
#
_entry.id   AF-A0A1M6LZT5-F1
#
_cell.length_a   1.000
_cell.length_b   1.000
_cell.length_c   1.000
_cell.angle_alpha   90.00
_cell.angle_beta   90.00
_cell.angle_gamma   90.00
#
_symmetry.space_group_name_H-M   'P 1'
#
loop_
_entity.id
_entity.type
_entity.pdbx_description
1 polymer ?
#
loop_
_entity_poly.entity_id
_entity_poly.type
_entity_poly.pdbx_seq_one_letter_code
_entity_poly.pdbx_strand_id
1 'polypeptide(L)'
;MNRVEIKKCSTPYNYDESYIAIDGKSIVMYLEEWIRAGKCKQLESFNTMLGMYPAWGRELEWEAERTFISELLDSSTALNVPILVCEDDMDLSCIVILADIRKENNCVYWDRIGLLNHEKEDFTAEKKSGILLTDSYTLEDWNKYGSSIAMAEVDSEEWSRWISENWHEELLRRRRNYTMPYMQNKDNIIWIENVTWCFNEKEYQKCVDWYRK
;
A
#
# COMPACT_ATOMS: atom_id res chain seq x y z
N MET A 1 25.81 2.90 1.57
CA MET A 1 24.54 2.17 1.38
C MET A 1 24.11 1.67 2.75
N ASN A 2 22.84 1.87 3.07
CA ASN A 2 22.22 1.35 4.28
C ASN A 2 22.02 -0.15 4.14
N ARG A 3 22.12 -0.88 5.25
CA ARG A 3 21.79 -2.31 5.31
C ARG A 3 20.28 -2.44 5.46
N VAL A 4 19.67 -3.27 4.61
CA VAL A 4 18.26 -3.66 4.72
C VAL A 4 18.15 -5.15 5.04
N GLU A 5 17.29 -5.51 5.98
CA GLU A 5 17.02 -6.89 6.36
C GLU A 5 15.61 -7.05 6.94
N ILE A 6 15.14 -8.29 7.04
CA ILE A 6 13.93 -8.60 7.80
C ILE A 6 14.32 -8.90 9.26
N LYS A 7 13.65 -8.22 10.20
CA LYS A 7 13.89 -8.36 11.63
C LYS A 7 12.58 -8.68 12.36
N LYS A 8 12.57 -9.83 13.02
CA LYS A 8 11.50 -10.24 13.92
C LYS A 8 11.52 -9.37 15.18
N CYS A 9 10.38 -8.78 15.52
CA CYS A 9 10.20 -7.89 16.67
C CYS A 9 8.92 -8.28 17.41
N SER A 10 8.97 -8.32 18.74
CA SER A 10 7.76 -8.51 19.54
C SER A 10 6.95 -7.22 19.59
N THR A 11 5.66 -7.31 19.30
CA THR A 11 4.74 -6.19 19.34
C THR A 11 4.27 -5.93 20.79
N PRO A 12 3.72 -4.75 21.09
CA PRO A 12 3.08 -4.48 22.38
C PRO A 12 1.89 -5.40 22.71
N TYR A 13 1.41 -6.18 21.74
CA TYR A 13 0.23 -7.02 21.85
C TYR A 13 0.56 -8.51 22.03
N ASN A 14 1.79 -8.84 22.44
CA ASN A 14 2.26 -10.20 22.73
C ASN A 14 2.25 -11.17 21.54
N TYR A 15 2.37 -10.66 20.32
CA TYR A 15 2.73 -11.46 19.15
C TYR A 15 4.01 -10.92 18.53
N ASP A 16 4.63 -11.70 17.65
CA ASP A 16 5.82 -11.26 16.95
C ASP A 16 5.48 -10.91 15.51
N GLU A 17 6.07 -9.84 15.00
CA GLU A 17 5.95 -9.42 13.61
C GLU A 17 7.35 -9.26 12.98
N SER A 18 7.46 -9.51 11.69
CA SER A 18 8.68 -9.38 10.91
C SER A 18 8.66 -8.09 10.11
N TYR A 19 9.50 -7.15 10.51
CA TYR A 19 9.58 -5.83 9.88
C TYR A 19 10.80 -5.71 9.00
N ILE A 20 10.70 -4.85 7.98
CA ILE A 20 11.88 -4.29 7.33
C ILE A 20 12.66 -3.48 8.37
N ALA A 21 13.95 -3.78 8.49
CA ALA A 21 14.89 -3.04 9.32
C ALA A 21 15.95 -2.37 8.45
N ILE A 22 16.26 -1.13 8.80
CA ILE A 22 17.29 -0.31 8.19
C ILE A 22 18.38 -0.10 9.23
N ASP A 23 19.61 -0.49 8.90
CA ASP A 23 20.78 -0.41 9.79
C ASP A 23 20.52 -1.00 11.20
N GLY A 24 19.75 -2.10 11.24
CA GLY A 24 19.44 -2.87 12.45
C GLY A 24 18.21 -2.40 13.23
N LYS A 25 17.56 -1.31 12.82
CA LYS A 25 16.34 -0.77 13.45
C LYS A 25 15.12 -0.94 12.56
N SER A 26 14.03 -1.49 13.10
CA SER A 26 12.80 -1.74 12.33
C SER A 26 12.10 -0.43 11.95
N ILE A 27 11.39 -0.46 10.82
CA ILE A 27 10.67 0.71 10.31
C ILE A 27 9.63 1.25 11.30
N VAL A 28 8.94 0.38 12.05
CA VAL A 28 7.99 0.79 13.09
C VAL A 28 8.66 1.53 14.24
N MET A 29 9.91 1.20 14.60
CA MET A 29 10.67 1.94 15.62
C MET A 29 11.10 3.31 15.12
N TYR A 30 11.44 3.45 13.83
CA TYR A 30 11.70 4.77 13.25
C TYR A 30 10.43 5.63 13.28
N LEU A 31 9.31 5.07 12.85
CA LEU A 31 8.02 5.75 12.86
C LEU A 31 7.64 6.21 14.25
N GLU A 32 7.69 5.31 15.24
CA GLU A 32 7.42 5.62 16.66
C GLU A 32 8.23 6.82 17.16
N GLU A 33 9.53 6.86 16.89
CA GLU A 33 10.38 7.99 17.30
C GLU A 33 10.00 9.30 16.60
N TRP A 34 9.65 9.25 15.32
CA TRP A 34 9.21 10.44 14.58
C TRP A 34 7.87 10.97 15.08
N ILE A 35 6.93 10.08 15.41
CA ILE A 35 5.64 10.48 15.98
C ILE A 35 5.84 11.08 17.37
N ARG A 36 6.65 10.46 18.24
CA ARG A 36 6.98 11.01 19.56
C ARG A 36 7.74 12.34 19.50
N ALA A 37 8.45 12.60 18.41
CA ALA A 37 9.08 13.88 18.13
C ALA A 37 8.13 14.93 17.53
N GLY A 38 6.84 14.61 17.37
CA GLY A 38 5.81 15.52 16.86
C GLY A 38 5.87 15.76 15.35
N LYS A 39 6.44 14.82 14.57
CA LYS A 39 6.58 14.97 13.11
C LYS A 39 5.30 14.72 12.33
N CYS A 40 4.28 14.13 12.94
CA CYS A 40 2.98 13.94 12.31
C CYS A 40 1.85 13.96 13.34
N LYS A 41 1.16 15.10 13.42
CA LYS A 41 0.09 15.37 14.39
C LYS A 41 -1.08 14.39 14.28
N GLN A 42 -1.39 13.95 13.06
CA GLN A 42 -2.47 13.02 12.77
C GLN A 42 -2.26 11.66 13.43
N LEU A 43 -1.01 11.31 13.76
CA LEU A 43 -0.67 10.04 14.40
C LEU A 43 -0.38 10.19 15.90
N GLU A 44 -0.31 11.41 16.44
CA GLU A 44 -0.03 11.65 17.87
C GLU A 44 -1.13 11.14 18.80
N SER A 45 -2.37 11.02 18.31
CA SER A 45 -3.49 10.50 19.10
C SER A 45 -3.43 8.98 19.32
N PHE A 46 -2.61 8.27 18.55
CA PHE A 46 -2.43 6.83 18.71
C PHE A 46 -1.40 6.53 19.79
N ASN A 47 -1.66 5.50 20.59
CA ASN A 47 -0.83 5.18 21.76
C ASN A 47 0.59 4.71 21.35
N THR A 48 0.70 3.92 20.30
CA THR A 48 1.97 3.42 19.75
C THR A 48 1.80 2.95 18.32
N MET A 49 2.86 3.08 17.52
CA MET A 49 2.99 2.58 16.15
C MET A 49 3.74 1.24 16.07
N LEU A 50 4.17 0.70 17.20
CA LEU A 50 4.97 -0.53 17.25
C LEU A 50 4.17 -1.81 16.92
N GLY A 51 2.84 -1.68 16.81
CA GLY A 51 1.94 -2.76 16.42
C GLY A 51 1.56 -2.77 14.94
N MET A 52 1.88 -1.72 14.17
CA MET A 52 1.44 -1.59 12.78
C MET A 52 1.85 -2.79 11.92
N TYR A 53 1.01 -3.21 10.99
CA TYR A 53 1.26 -4.40 10.17
C TYR A 53 2.10 -4.06 8.92
N PRO A 54 3.09 -4.89 8.51
CA PRO A 54 3.81 -4.71 7.25
C PRO A 54 2.87 -4.79 6.05
N ALA A 55 2.80 -3.73 5.24
CA ALA A 55 1.93 -3.72 4.05
C ALA A 55 2.33 -4.77 3.00
N TRP A 56 3.53 -5.34 3.10
CA TRP A 56 3.99 -6.40 2.20
C TRP A 56 3.58 -7.79 2.70
N GLY A 57 3.00 -7.85 3.91
CA GLY A 57 2.59 -9.06 4.60
C GLY A 57 1.52 -9.85 3.86
N ARG A 58 1.39 -11.10 4.28
CA ARG A 58 0.51 -12.10 3.65
C ARG A 58 -0.90 -12.09 4.19
N GLU A 59 -1.06 -11.50 5.36
CA GLU A 59 -2.30 -11.51 6.13
C GLU A 59 -3.09 -10.21 5.94
N LEU A 60 -2.75 -9.41 4.92
CA LEU A 60 -3.67 -8.37 4.47
C LEU A 60 -5.04 -8.99 4.16
N GLU A 61 -6.11 -8.33 4.58
CA GLU A 61 -7.48 -8.84 4.49
C GLU A 61 -7.82 -9.23 3.05
N TRP A 62 -7.41 -8.41 2.08
CA TRP A 62 -7.76 -8.58 0.68
C TRP A 62 -6.61 -9.08 -0.19
N GLU A 63 -6.82 -10.21 -0.87
CA GLU A 63 -5.84 -10.74 -1.84
C GLU A 63 -5.56 -9.76 -2.99
N ALA A 64 -6.57 -9.00 -3.42
CA ALA A 64 -6.42 -7.98 -4.45
C ALA A 64 -5.39 -6.91 -4.07
N GLU A 65 -5.33 -6.54 -2.79
CA GLU A 65 -4.36 -5.57 -2.28
C GLU A 65 -2.95 -6.15 -2.20
N ARG A 66 -2.81 -7.45 -1.87
CA ARG A 66 -1.51 -8.13 -1.95
C ARG A 66 -0.97 -8.15 -3.38
N THR A 67 -1.82 -8.46 -4.36
CA THR A 67 -1.47 -8.40 -5.78
C THR A 67 -1.07 -6.98 -6.18
N PHE A 68 -1.88 -5.99 -5.81
CA PHE A 68 -1.60 -4.59 -6.07
C PHE A 68 -0.25 -4.12 -5.48
N ILE A 69 0.02 -4.41 -4.22
CA ILE A 69 1.27 -4.03 -3.56
C ILE A 69 2.47 -4.75 -4.21
N SER A 70 2.30 -6.00 -4.63
CA SER A 70 3.33 -6.72 -5.39
C SER A 70 3.65 -6.01 -6.71
N GLU A 71 2.65 -5.52 -7.44
CA GLU A 71 2.85 -4.76 -8.69
C GLU A 71 3.64 -3.47 -8.45
N LEU A 72 3.34 -2.75 -7.37
CA LEU A 72 4.10 -1.54 -6.99
C LEU A 72 5.55 -1.88 -6.65
N LEU A 73 5.77 -2.97 -5.91
CA LEU A 73 7.11 -3.43 -5.53
C LEU A 73 7.92 -3.94 -6.71
N ASP A 74 7.29 -4.49 -7.75
CA ASP A 74 7.97 -4.96 -8.95
C ASP A 74 8.21 -3.84 -9.97
N SER A 75 7.48 -2.73 -9.88
CA SER A 75 7.65 -1.61 -10.80
C SER A 75 9.08 -1.06 -10.80
N SER A 76 9.58 -0.72 -11.98
CA SER A 76 10.85 0.00 -12.17
C SER A 76 10.69 1.52 -12.07
N THR A 77 9.46 2.02 -12.06
CA THR A 77 9.18 3.45 -11.96
C THR A 77 9.28 3.93 -10.52
N ALA A 78 9.63 5.20 -10.33
CA ALA A 78 9.56 5.82 -9.02
C ALA A 78 8.09 5.93 -8.57
N LEU A 79 7.78 5.44 -7.38
CA LEU A 79 6.43 5.36 -6.82
C LEU A 79 6.44 5.53 -5.30
N ASN A 80 5.36 6.09 -4.77
CA ASN A 80 5.00 5.96 -3.36
C ASN A 80 4.41 4.56 -3.14
N VAL A 81 4.98 3.78 -2.24
CA VAL A 81 4.60 2.38 -2.00
C VAL A 81 4.20 2.20 -0.53
N PRO A 82 3.05 1.56 -0.22
CA PRO A 82 2.70 1.17 1.14
C PRO A 82 3.78 0.29 1.78
N ILE A 83 4.16 0.61 3.01
CA ILE A 83 5.15 -0.15 3.80
C ILE A 83 4.60 -0.62 5.15
N LEU A 84 3.62 0.10 5.71
CA LEU A 84 2.90 -0.28 6.92
C LEU A 84 1.43 0.08 6.77
N VAL A 85 0.56 -0.72 7.38
CA VAL A 85 -0.88 -0.47 7.51
C VAL A 85 -1.34 -0.62 8.97
N CYS A 86 -2.56 -0.16 9.26
CA CYS A 86 -3.23 -0.39 10.54
C CYS A 86 -3.29 -1.89 10.87
N GLU A 87 -2.97 -2.25 12.11
CA GLU A 87 -3.01 -3.63 12.59
C GLU A 87 -4.44 -4.17 12.83
N ASP A 88 -5.42 -3.28 13.02
CA ASP A 88 -6.80 -3.68 13.29
C ASP A 88 -7.56 -4.02 12.00
N ASP A 89 -7.30 -3.28 10.91
CA ASP A 89 -8.02 -3.45 9.63
C ASP A 89 -7.23 -4.29 8.62
N MET A 90 -5.88 -4.23 8.67
CA MET A 90 -4.97 -4.94 7.74
C MET A 90 -5.31 -4.76 6.26
N ASP A 91 -5.75 -3.57 5.88
CA ASP A 91 -6.01 -3.16 4.50
C ASP A 91 -5.56 -1.70 4.26
N LEU A 92 -5.83 -1.16 3.07
CA LEU A 92 -5.42 0.20 2.70
C LEU A 92 -6.44 1.29 3.08
N SER A 93 -7.43 1.00 3.95
CA SER A 93 -8.53 1.93 4.24
C SER A 93 -8.32 2.84 5.46
N CYS A 94 -7.41 2.47 6.37
CA CYS A 94 -7.20 3.15 7.64
C CYS A 94 -5.89 3.93 7.67
N ILE A 95 -4.91 3.51 8.47
CA ILE A 95 -3.56 4.11 8.46
C ILE A 95 -2.75 3.42 7.36
N VAL A 96 -2.21 4.20 6.42
CA VAL A 96 -1.26 3.71 5.41
C VAL A 96 0.00 4.56 5.41
N ILE A 97 1.13 3.95 5.75
CA ILE A 97 2.45 4.58 5.67
C ILE A 97 3.08 4.22 4.34
N LEU A 98 3.57 5.24 3.64
CA LEU A 98 4.17 5.15 2.31
C LEU A 98 5.68 5.44 2.39
N ALA A 99 6.45 4.75 1.56
CA ALA A 99 7.80 5.15 1.19
C ALA A 99 7.81 5.73 -0.23
N ASP A 100 8.50 6.85 -0.44
CA ASP A 100 8.84 7.38 -1.77
C ASP A 100 10.04 6.59 -2.32
N ILE A 101 9.78 5.66 -3.23
CA ILE A 101 10.75 4.68 -3.72
C ILE A 101 11.15 4.99 -5.16
N ARG A 102 12.46 4.99 -5.42
CA ARG A 102 13.00 4.96 -6.78
C ARG A 102 14.10 3.91 -6.91
N LYS A 103 14.22 3.32 -8.09
CA LYS A 103 15.20 2.28 -8.40
C LYS A 103 16.10 2.73 -9.54
N GLU A 104 17.40 2.77 -9.29
CA GLU A 104 18.40 3.17 -10.29
C GLU A 104 19.75 2.52 -9.97
N ASN A 105 20.52 2.17 -11.01
CA ASN A 105 21.91 1.73 -10.87
C ASN A 105 22.15 0.59 -9.85
N ASN A 106 21.27 -0.42 -9.84
CA ASN A 106 21.26 -1.54 -8.88
C ASN A 106 21.08 -1.12 -7.40
N CYS A 107 20.48 0.04 -7.18
CA CYS A 107 20.15 0.58 -5.87
C CYS A 107 18.66 0.88 -5.78
N VAL A 108 18.08 0.62 -4.60
CA VAL A 108 16.72 1.03 -4.24
C VAL A 108 16.84 2.16 -3.23
N TYR A 109 16.22 3.30 -3.53
CA TYR A 109 16.24 4.47 -2.67
C TYR A 109 14.89 4.66 -2.04
N TRP A 110 14.87 4.91 -0.74
CA TRP A 110 13.72 5.49 -0.06
C TRP A 110 14.07 6.93 0.25
N ASP A 111 13.48 7.87 -0.47
CA ASP A 111 13.81 9.27 -0.28
C ASP A 111 13.08 9.84 0.94
N ARG A 112 11.81 9.44 1.14
CA ARG A 112 10.91 10.00 2.17
C ARG A 112 9.92 8.96 2.69
N ILE A 113 9.45 9.16 3.92
CA ILE A 113 8.36 8.40 4.53
C ILE A 113 7.18 9.34 4.80
N GLY A 114 5.96 8.91 4.49
CA GLY A 114 4.75 9.72 4.62
C GLY A 114 3.53 8.92 5.06
N LEU A 115 2.52 9.62 5.57
CA LEU A 115 1.18 9.11 5.83
C LEU A 115 0.27 9.44 4.64
N LEU A 116 -0.46 8.46 4.12
CA LEU A 116 -1.53 8.71 3.16
C LEU A 116 -2.68 9.44 3.86
N ASN A 117 -3.10 10.57 3.31
CA ASN A 117 -4.25 11.32 3.81
C ASN A 117 -5.52 10.88 3.06
N HIS A 118 -6.45 10.27 3.79
CA HIS A 118 -7.74 9.80 3.26
C HIS A 118 -8.82 10.91 3.20
N GLU A 119 -8.58 12.12 3.74
CA GLU A 119 -9.59 13.20 3.83
C GLU A 119 -10.17 13.64 2.48
N LYS A 120 -9.40 13.50 1.39
CA LYS A 120 -9.82 13.92 0.04
C LYS A 120 -10.29 12.74 -0.81
N GLU A 121 -10.45 11.56 -0.24
CA GLU A 121 -10.97 10.43 -0.99
C GLU A 121 -12.44 10.65 -1.36
N ASP A 122 -12.76 10.31 -2.61
CA ASP A 122 -14.11 10.29 -3.15
C ASP A 122 -14.51 8.83 -3.41
N PHE A 123 -15.29 8.29 -2.47
CA PHE A 123 -15.83 6.93 -2.57
C PHE A 123 -16.70 6.73 -3.81
N THR A 124 -17.35 7.77 -4.34
CA THR A 124 -18.14 7.66 -5.57
C THR A 124 -17.23 7.50 -6.77
N ALA A 125 -16.13 8.26 -6.82
CA ALA A 125 -15.12 8.13 -7.86
C ALA A 125 -14.40 6.78 -7.76
N GLU A 126 -14.08 6.30 -6.55
CA GLU A 126 -13.48 4.99 -6.34
C GLU A 126 -14.37 3.87 -6.88
N LYS A 127 -15.68 3.86 -6.54
CA LYS A 127 -16.64 2.88 -7.08
C LYS A 127 -16.68 2.88 -8.60
N LYS A 128 -16.64 4.06 -9.23
CA LYS A 128 -16.63 4.20 -10.70
C LYS A 128 -15.34 3.74 -11.36
N SER A 129 -14.27 3.60 -10.58
CA SER A 129 -12.94 3.20 -11.07
C SER A 129 -12.73 1.68 -11.09
N GLY A 130 -13.72 0.90 -10.67
CA GLY A 130 -13.72 -0.56 -10.74
C GLY A 130 -14.06 -1.10 -12.13
N ILE A 131 -14.88 -2.15 -12.18
CA ILE A 131 -15.33 -2.81 -13.41
C ILE A 131 -16.07 -1.87 -14.37
N LEU A 132 -16.68 -0.80 -13.87
CA LEU A 132 -17.42 0.14 -14.72
C LEU A 132 -16.52 1.15 -15.45
N LEU A 133 -15.20 1.19 -15.17
CA LEU A 133 -14.26 2.04 -15.90
C LEU A 133 -13.87 1.41 -17.25
N THR A 134 -14.78 1.46 -18.21
CA THR A 134 -14.59 0.84 -19.53
C THR A 134 -13.45 1.44 -20.36
N ASP A 135 -13.04 2.69 -20.07
CA ASP A 135 -11.86 3.30 -20.69
C ASP A 135 -10.55 2.56 -20.35
N SER A 136 -10.52 1.80 -19.24
CA SER A 136 -9.36 0.98 -18.86
C SER A 136 -9.44 -0.46 -19.39
N TYR A 137 -10.44 -0.81 -20.21
CA TYR A 137 -10.62 -2.18 -20.69
C TYR A 137 -9.61 -2.56 -21.77
N THR A 138 -9.03 -3.73 -21.61
CA THR A 138 -8.33 -4.45 -22.68
C THR A 138 -9.31 -5.12 -23.64
N LEU A 139 -8.82 -5.67 -24.75
CA LEU A 139 -9.64 -6.48 -25.66
C LEU A 139 -10.22 -7.73 -24.95
N GLU A 140 -9.46 -8.32 -24.02
CA GLU A 140 -9.93 -9.46 -23.22
C GLU A 140 -11.06 -9.05 -22.29
N ASP A 141 -10.95 -7.89 -21.65
CA ASP A 141 -12.01 -7.34 -20.80
C ASP A 141 -13.29 -7.09 -21.59
N TRP A 142 -13.18 -6.52 -22.80
CA TRP A 142 -14.32 -6.35 -23.69
C TRP A 142 -14.99 -7.67 -24.05
N ASN A 143 -14.20 -8.71 -24.33
CA ASN A 143 -14.73 -10.04 -24.63
C ASN A 143 -15.43 -10.69 -23.42
N LYS A 144 -14.95 -10.42 -22.20
CA LYS A 144 -15.47 -11.04 -20.97
C LYS A 144 -16.65 -10.29 -20.36
N TYR A 145 -16.62 -8.96 -20.39
CA TYR A 145 -17.51 -8.10 -19.63
C TYR A 145 -18.37 -7.17 -20.49
N GLY A 146 -18.01 -6.97 -21.77
CA GLY A 146 -18.63 -5.97 -22.65
C GLY A 146 -20.12 -6.15 -22.88
N SER A 147 -20.60 -7.40 -22.89
CA SER A 147 -22.02 -7.74 -23.08
C SER A 147 -22.76 -8.07 -21.77
N SER A 148 -22.12 -7.89 -20.61
CA SER A 148 -22.71 -8.14 -19.30
C SER A 148 -22.65 -6.87 -18.46
N ILE A 149 -21.66 -6.76 -17.58
CA ILE A 149 -21.60 -5.75 -16.52
C ILE A 149 -21.11 -4.37 -16.98
N ALA A 150 -20.48 -4.27 -18.16
CA ALA A 150 -19.79 -3.06 -18.62
C ALA A 150 -20.69 -1.81 -18.75
N MET A 151 -22.00 -1.99 -18.89
CA MET A 151 -22.98 -0.91 -19.05
C MET A 151 -23.86 -0.69 -17.82
N ALA A 152 -23.60 -1.41 -16.72
CA ALA A 152 -24.34 -1.23 -15.48
C ALA A 152 -24.02 0.10 -14.81
N GLU A 153 -24.90 0.54 -13.92
CA GLU A 153 -24.68 1.74 -13.12
C GLU A 153 -24.13 1.39 -11.73
N VAL A 154 -23.31 2.28 -11.17
CA VAL A 154 -22.87 2.18 -9.77
C VAL A 154 -24.09 2.09 -8.86
N ASP A 155 -24.01 1.23 -7.85
CA ASP A 155 -25.08 0.97 -6.86
C ASP A 155 -26.39 0.38 -7.47
N SER A 156 -26.37 -0.04 -8.74
CA SER A 156 -27.46 -0.85 -9.31
C SER A 156 -27.46 -2.27 -8.72
N GLU A 157 -28.60 -2.97 -8.81
CA GLU A 157 -28.73 -4.35 -8.34
C GLU A 157 -27.78 -5.30 -9.12
N GLU A 158 -27.67 -5.09 -10.43
CA GLU A 158 -26.77 -5.86 -11.30
C GLU A 158 -25.31 -5.69 -10.88
N TRP A 159 -24.88 -4.44 -10.67
CA TRP A 159 -23.55 -4.12 -10.18
C TRP A 159 -23.26 -4.70 -8.80
N SER A 160 -24.21 -4.55 -7.88
CA SER A 160 -24.09 -5.08 -6.51
C SER A 160 -23.95 -6.61 -6.51
N ARG A 161 -24.74 -7.31 -7.34
CA ARG A 161 -24.66 -8.76 -7.50
C ARG A 161 -23.31 -9.18 -8.08
N TRP A 162 -22.88 -8.53 -9.16
CA TRP A 162 -21.61 -8.87 -9.79
C TRP A 162 -20.42 -8.67 -8.83
N ILE A 163 -20.40 -7.57 -8.09
CA ILE A 163 -19.36 -7.31 -7.08
C ILE A 163 -19.34 -8.38 -6.01
N SER A 164 -20.49 -8.81 -5.51
CA SER A 164 -20.55 -9.85 -4.47
C SER A 164 -19.93 -11.18 -4.93
N GLU A 165 -19.94 -11.45 -6.24
CA GLU A 165 -19.38 -12.65 -6.85
C GLU A 165 -17.94 -12.47 -7.34
N ASN A 166 -17.50 -11.22 -7.56
CA ASN A 166 -16.23 -10.88 -8.23
C ASN A 166 -15.42 -9.82 -7.47
N TRP A 167 -15.52 -9.77 -6.14
CA TRP A 167 -14.93 -8.70 -5.33
C TRP A 167 -13.42 -8.53 -5.53
N HIS A 168 -12.67 -9.63 -5.67
CA HIS A 168 -11.23 -9.57 -5.93
C HIS A 168 -10.91 -8.76 -7.20
N GLU A 169 -11.61 -9.05 -8.30
CA GLU A 169 -11.43 -8.37 -9.58
C GLU A 169 -11.83 -6.89 -9.49
N GLU A 170 -12.96 -6.61 -8.85
CA GLU A 170 -13.44 -5.25 -8.62
C GLU A 170 -12.43 -4.43 -7.82
N LEU A 171 -11.98 -4.95 -6.68
CA LEU A 171 -11.08 -4.26 -5.78
C LEU A 171 -9.73 -4.01 -6.44
N LEU A 172 -9.19 -4.99 -7.17
CA LEU A 172 -7.92 -4.82 -7.89
C LEU A 172 -8.01 -3.70 -8.94
N ARG A 173 -9.13 -3.62 -9.67
CA ARG A 173 -9.38 -2.52 -10.62
C ARG A 173 -9.45 -1.17 -9.92
N ARG A 174 -10.19 -1.06 -8.82
CA ARG A 174 -10.25 0.17 -8.01
C ARG A 174 -8.87 0.58 -7.51
N ARG A 175 -8.07 -0.37 -7.02
CA ARG A 175 -6.72 -0.09 -6.52
C ARG A 175 -5.81 0.45 -7.63
N ARG A 176 -5.84 -0.16 -8.82
CA ARG A 176 -5.06 0.30 -9.99
C ARG A 176 -5.53 1.65 -10.54
N ASN A 177 -6.84 1.84 -10.65
CA ASN A 177 -7.42 2.97 -11.39
C ASN A 177 -7.69 4.20 -10.51
N TYR A 178 -7.89 4.01 -9.20
CA TYR A 178 -8.19 5.09 -8.26
C TYR A 178 -7.10 5.24 -7.20
N THR A 179 -6.86 4.20 -6.40
CA THR A 179 -5.94 4.28 -5.25
C THR A 179 -4.50 4.58 -5.68
N MET A 180 -4.03 3.98 -6.77
CA MET A 180 -2.68 4.23 -7.27
C MET A 180 -2.49 5.69 -7.69
N PRO A 181 -3.28 6.27 -8.61
CA PRO A 181 -3.18 7.71 -8.91
C PRO A 181 -3.33 8.60 -7.66
N TYR A 182 -4.25 8.26 -6.76
CA TYR A 182 -4.49 9.01 -5.54
C TYR A 182 -3.27 9.05 -4.62
N MET A 183 -2.64 7.90 -4.35
CA MET A 183 -1.46 7.80 -3.49
C MET A 183 -0.17 8.27 -4.19
N GLN A 184 -0.13 8.33 -5.53
CA GLN A 184 0.99 8.94 -6.26
C GLN A 184 0.94 10.47 -6.22
N ASN A 185 -0.23 11.07 -5.97
CA ASN A 185 -0.35 12.50 -5.79
C ASN A 185 0.23 12.95 -4.43
N LYS A 186 1.33 13.72 -4.47
CA LYS A 186 2.03 14.20 -3.28
C LYS A 186 1.18 15.11 -2.39
N ASP A 187 0.13 15.73 -2.91
CA ASP A 187 -0.81 16.57 -2.15
C ASP A 187 -1.76 15.77 -1.24
N ASN A 188 -1.76 14.44 -1.41
CA ASN A 188 -2.49 13.48 -0.59
C ASN A 188 -1.57 12.78 0.42
N ILE A 189 -0.32 13.23 0.58
CA ILE A 189 0.64 12.63 1.52
C ILE A 189 1.11 13.68 2.52
N ILE A 190 1.01 13.33 3.80
CA ILE A 190 1.64 14.08 4.89
C ILE A 190 3.03 13.49 5.10
N TRP A 191 4.06 14.16 4.60
CA TRP A 191 5.45 13.71 4.73
C TRP A 191 5.95 13.84 6.17
N ILE A 192 6.44 12.73 6.72
CA ILE A 192 6.88 12.62 8.11
C ILE A 192 8.39 12.87 8.22
N GLU A 193 9.18 12.27 7.32
CA GLU A 193 10.64 12.36 7.36
C GLU A 193 11.28 12.24 5.97
N ASN A 194 12.39 12.97 5.77
CA ASN A 194 13.30 12.78 4.64
C ASN A 194 14.43 11.83 5.06
N VAL A 195 14.39 10.58 4.62
CA VAL A 195 15.30 9.54 5.10
C VAL A 195 16.50 9.31 4.19
N THR A 196 16.35 9.52 2.87
CA THR A 196 17.41 9.36 1.86
C THR A 196 18.19 8.05 1.94
N TRP A 197 17.52 6.97 2.34
CA TRP A 197 18.14 5.65 2.46
C TRP A 197 18.43 5.05 1.08
N CYS A 198 19.52 4.31 1.00
CA CYS A 198 19.96 3.66 -0.24
C CYS A 198 20.37 2.22 0.05
N PHE A 199 19.68 1.28 -0.57
CA PHE A 199 19.86 -0.16 -0.38
C PHE A 199 20.44 -0.82 -1.62
N ASN A 200 21.14 -1.93 -1.43
CA ASN A 200 21.51 -2.80 -2.54
C ASN A 200 20.26 -3.47 -3.07
N GLU A 201 20.04 -3.43 -4.38
CA GLU A 201 18.85 -4.01 -4.99
C GLU A 201 18.67 -5.50 -4.67
N LYS A 202 19.77 -6.28 -4.62
CA LYS A 202 19.67 -7.71 -4.30
C LYS A 202 19.31 -7.95 -2.84
N GLU A 203 19.74 -7.09 -1.93
CA GLU A 203 19.38 -7.19 -0.50
C GLU A 203 17.94 -6.76 -0.27
N TYR A 204 17.51 -5.69 -0.95
CA TYR A 204 16.12 -5.25 -0.95
C TYR A 204 15.18 -6.33 -1.51
N GLN A 205 15.55 -6.92 -2.65
CA GLN A 205 14.76 -7.99 -3.27
C GLN A 205 14.64 -9.21 -2.36
N LYS A 206 15.67 -9.58 -1.60
CA LYS A 206 15.56 -10.64 -0.59
C LYS A 206 14.51 -10.35 0.47
N CYS A 207 14.35 -9.08 0.86
CA CYS A 207 13.32 -8.67 1.82
C CYS A 207 11.93 -8.76 1.19
N VAL A 208 11.76 -8.28 -0.05
CA VAL A 208 10.50 -8.43 -0.81
C VAL A 208 10.13 -9.90 -0.97
N ASP A 209 11.08 -10.74 -1.40
CA ASP A 209 10.87 -12.18 -1.59
C ASP A 209 10.55 -12.90 -0.28
N TRP A 210 11.03 -12.41 0.87
CA TRP A 210 10.70 -12.98 2.17
C TRP A 210 9.20 -12.91 2.45
N TYR A 211 8.57 -11.76 2.17
CA TYR A 211 7.12 -11.61 2.35
C TYR A 211 6.30 -12.41 1.32
N ARG A 212 6.89 -12.73 0.17
CA ARG A 212 6.25 -13.54 -0.87
C ARG A 212 6.32 -15.05 -0.63
N LYS A 213 7.11 -15.56 0.34
CA LYS A 213 7.39 -16.99 0.61
C LYS A 213 6.53 -17.66 1.66
#